data_AF-A0A8B6DJJ2-F1
#
_entry.id   AF-A0A8B6DJJ2-F1
#
_cell.length_a   1.000
_cell.length_b   1.000
_cell.length_c   1.000
_cell.angle_alpha   90.00
_cell.angle_beta   90.00
_cell.angle_gamma   90.00
#
_symmetry.space_group_name_H-M   'P 1'
#
loop_
_entity.id
_entity.type
_entity.pdbx_description
1 polymer ?
#
loop_
_entity_poly.entity_id
_entity_poly.type
_entity_poly.pdbx_seq_one_letter_code
_entity_poly.pdbx_strand_id
1 'polypeptide(L)'
;MATGGNDKNVPSKRCSTGYKDRLLQRRFHERSVSAELVRKESTKSVCNLSDTILNGFEVLWRQNLLCDLVLTSQTKSFPVHKILLVTCSDYFYDLFVERNYSTLEIDFSDIKPDVLGGILECMYTGKVHLTDCNTESVLSAASKLGFFIVKDVCEEFLVSTVTLKNCLRMLNIGFKFNLNSLCDASLEISAKSFKLISRRSRYKELPVDQMIQLLKRDDLAADDELDVFRSMLIWIDHERVERLEHAANLMTAIRLPLLPASVIVDSVESVEYLMNIPECQTLVKEALHYHCGRMDKDESLDKVERYNPNTDKWEEVAPLCSPKRCVAAAVLNGRIYVVGGSGDKMVSSKVEQYHPAENKWQTRKPLTIPRFFSQLVQVKGSLLVIGGATINSEGTISCVEAVEKYSPTADKWTFVCNMLTPRAEFGCCMLDDVIYVVGGYNWNTGERLTSVESLDLDTMIWTSVTNISRPLTGIACSTLTLYFDRSDRETFLMRKSRSPRSTITD
;
A
#
# COMPACT_ATOMS: atom_id res chain seq x y z
N MET A 1 36.42 22.85 -78.37
CA MET A 1 36.24 22.14 -77.09
C MET A 1 34.80 21.62 -77.12
N ALA A 2 34.56 20.36 -77.49
CA ALA A 2 34.60 19.18 -76.59
C ALA A 2 33.69 19.43 -75.36
N THR A 3 32.64 18.66 -75.02
CA THR A 3 32.10 17.34 -75.40
C THR A 3 30.74 17.24 -74.68
N GLY A 4 29.63 16.85 -75.33
CA GLY A 4 29.03 15.49 -75.27
C GLY A 4 27.87 15.42 -74.25
N GLY A 5 26.69 14.84 -74.49
CA GLY A 5 26.11 14.14 -75.62
C GLY A 5 24.69 13.66 -75.26
N ASN A 6 23.80 13.65 -76.27
CA ASN A 6 22.77 12.65 -76.67
C ASN A 6 22.17 11.67 -75.61
N ASP A 7 20.92 11.21 -75.69
CA ASP A 7 19.90 11.29 -76.73
C ASP A 7 18.52 10.86 -76.20
N LYS A 8 17.53 11.10 -77.05
CA LYS A 8 16.08 10.91 -76.94
C LYS A 8 15.63 9.43 -76.88
N ASN A 9 14.44 9.18 -76.30
CA ASN A 9 13.37 8.34 -76.90
C ASN A 9 11.99 8.43 -76.18
N VAL A 10 11.08 9.20 -76.81
CA VAL A 10 9.64 9.03 -77.20
C VAL A 10 8.93 7.66 -76.87
N PRO A 11 7.57 7.46 -76.95
CA PRO A 11 6.36 8.11 -76.39
C PRO A 11 5.30 7.14 -75.73
N SER A 12 4.26 7.75 -75.11
CA SER A 12 2.82 7.40 -74.99
C SER A 12 2.32 5.98 -74.62
N LYS A 13 1.47 5.91 -73.59
CA LYS A 13 0.16 5.20 -73.62
C LYS A 13 -0.80 5.75 -72.55
N ARG A 14 -2.01 6.10 -73.00
CA ARG A 14 -3.19 6.46 -72.18
C ARG A 14 -3.56 5.31 -71.24
N CYS A 15 -4.05 5.60 -70.02
CA CYS A 15 -5.20 4.88 -69.47
C CYS A 15 -5.89 5.62 -68.32
N SER A 16 -7.18 5.87 -68.52
CA SER A 16 -8.26 6.03 -67.53
C SER A 16 -8.00 6.85 -66.26
N THR A 17 -8.48 8.09 -66.26
CA THR A 17 -8.97 8.73 -65.03
C THR A 17 -9.91 7.77 -64.30
N GLY A 18 -9.51 7.33 -63.11
CA GLY A 18 -10.30 6.42 -62.29
C GLY A 18 -11.65 7.02 -61.94
N TYR A 19 -12.70 6.21 -62.06
CA TYR A 19 -14.08 6.51 -61.65
C TYR A 19 -14.18 7.08 -60.21
N LYS A 20 -13.18 6.83 -59.35
CA LYS A 20 -13.03 7.39 -58.00
C LYS A 20 -12.85 8.91 -57.96
N ASP A 21 -12.07 9.51 -58.87
CA ASP A 21 -11.76 10.95 -58.81
C ASP A 21 -12.92 11.83 -59.31
N ARG A 22 -13.70 11.32 -60.28
CA ARG A 22 -14.92 11.99 -60.76
C ARG A 22 -16.09 11.89 -59.76
N LEU A 23 -16.13 10.83 -58.95
CA LEU A 23 -17.12 10.66 -57.87
C LEU A 23 -16.82 11.58 -56.68
N LEU A 24 -15.54 11.79 -56.34
CA LEU A 24 -15.13 12.70 -55.27
C LEU A 24 -15.44 14.16 -55.64
N GLN A 25 -15.16 14.59 -56.87
CA GLN A 25 -15.48 15.94 -57.33
C GLN A 25 -17.01 16.19 -57.43
N ARG A 26 -17.81 15.20 -57.84
CA ARG A 26 -19.29 15.30 -57.79
C ARG A 26 -19.83 15.41 -56.36
N ARG A 27 -19.28 14.63 -55.40
CA ARG A 27 -19.69 14.72 -53.98
C ARG A 27 -19.30 16.04 -53.32
N PHE A 28 -18.19 16.66 -53.72
CA PHE A 28 -17.81 17.98 -53.24
C PHE A 28 -18.71 19.09 -53.82
N HIS A 29 -19.09 19.00 -55.10
CA HIS A 29 -20.00 19.96 -55.73
C HIS A 29 -21.47 19.82 -55.27
N GLU A 30 -21.92 18.59 -54.98
CA GLU A 30 -23.26 18.34 -54.41
C GLU A 30 -23.36 18.74 -52.92
N ARG A 31 -22.24 18.76 -52.18
CA ARG A 31 -22.18 19.26 -50.79
C ARG A 31 -22.16 20.79 -50.69
N SER A 32 -21.68 21.51 -51.70
CA SER A 32 -21.61 22.98 -51.67
C SER A 32 -22.90 23.70 -52.05
N VAL A 33 -23.89 23.02 -52.67
CA VAL A 33 -25.16 23.65 -53.12
C VAL A 33 -26.32 23.44 -52.12
N SER A 34 -26.09 22.71 -51.02
CA SER A 34 -27.13 22.43 -50.01
C SER A 34 -26.92 23.18 -48.69
N ALA A 35 -26.27 24.35 -48.72
CA ALA A 35 -25.94 25.15 -47.54
C ALA A 35 -26.93 26.29 -47.24
N GLU A 36 -28.14 26.26 -47.80
CA GLU A 36 -29.23 27.16 -47.40
C GLU A 36 -30.55 26.41 -47.29
N LEU A 37 -30.69 25.60 -46.24
CA LEU A 37 -31.97 25.23 -45.64
C LEU A 37 -31.65 24.56 -44.31
N VAL A 38 -32.08 25.21 -43.23
CA VAL A 38 -32.01 24.71 -41.84
C VAL A 38 -32.60 23.30 -41.79
N ARG A 39 -31.76 22.27 -41.93
CA ARG A 39 -32.10 20.87 -41.70
C ARG A 39 -31.42 20.46 -40.41
N LYS A 40 -32.24 20.11 -39.42
CA LYS A 40 -31.82 19.40 -38.21
C LYS A 40 -31.04 18.15 -38.64
N GLU A 41 -29.70 18.19 -38.59
CA GLU A 41 -28.89 16.98 -38.64
C GLU A 41 -29.04 16.27 -37.30
N SER A 42 -30.07 15.42 -37.18
CA SER A 42 -30.12 14.43 -36.11
C SER A 42 -29.37 13.18 -36.60
N THR A 43 -28.13 12.99 -36.18
CA THR A 43 -27.48 11.69 -36.20
C THR A 43 -28.27 10.76 -35.29
N LYS A 44 -29.17 9.96 -35.88
CA LYS A 44 -29.90 8.93 -35.15
C LYS A 44 -29.04 7.67 -35.12
N SER A 45 -28.67 7.22 -33.92
CA SER A 45 -28.08 5.90 -33.71
C SER A 45 -29.05 4.83 -34.20
N VAL A 46 -28.58 3.93 -35.07
CA VAL A 46 -29.35 2.74 -35.46
C VAL A 46 -29.22 1.74 -34.32
N CYS A 47 -30.26 1.62 -33.51
CA CYS A 47 -30.35 0.64 -32.44
C CYS A 47 -30.31 -0.79 -33.04
N ASN A 48 -29.63 -1.72 -32.39
CA ASN A 48 -29.64 -3.17 -32.68
C ASN A 48 -28.93 -3.63 -33.97
N LEU A 49 -28.12 -2.77 -34.61
CA LEU A 49 -27.33 -3.16 -35.78
C LEU A 49 -26.30 -4.25 -35.43
N SER A 50 -25.63 -4.12 -34.28
CA SER A 50 -24.64 -5.09 -33.78
C SER A 50 -25.23 -6.50 -33.65
N ASP A 51 -26.40 -6.60 -33.03
CA ASP A 51 -27.04 -7.88 -32.71
C ASP A 51 -27.56 -8.55 -33.98
N THR A 52 -28.05 -7.75 -34.94
CA THR A 52 -28.49 -8.26 -36.24
C THR A 52 -27.33 -8.82 -37.05
N ILE A 53 -26.16 -8.14 -37.00
CA ILE A 53 -24.94 -8.61 -37.66
C ILE A 53 -24.44 -9.91 -37.00
N LEU A 54 -24.38 -9.96 -35.67
CA LEU A 54 -23.92 -11.14 -34.94
C LEU A 54 -24.82 -12.35 -35.19
N ASN A 55 -26.15 -12.17 -35.10
CA ASN A 55 -27.13 -13.21 -35.39
C ASN A 55 -27.05 -13.68 -36.86
N GLY A 56 -26.76 -12.76 -37.80
CA GLY A 56 -26.52 -13.10 -39.20
C GLY A 56 -25.29 -13.99 -39.39
N PHE A 57 -24.17 -13.63 -38.74
CA PHE A 57 -22.96 -14.44 -38.75
C PHE A 57 -23.13 -15.80 -38.07
N GLU A 58 -23.92 -15.88 -36.99
CA GLU A 58 -24.23 -17.14 -36.32
C GLU A 58 -24.96 -18.11 -37.27
N VAL A 59 -25.97 -17.64 -38.00
CA VAL A 59 -26.72 -18.46 -38.97
C VAL A 59 -25.81 -18.94 -40.10
N LEU A 60 -24.96 -18.05 -40.64
CA LEU A 60 -24.00 -18.40 -41.69
C LEU A 60 -22.99 -19.45 -41.22
N TRP A 61 -22.50 -19.32 -39.99
CA TRP A 61 -21.56 -20.26 -39.39
C TRP A 61 -22.18 -21.64 -39.19
N ARG A 62 -23.40 -21.73 -38.64
CA ARG A 62 -24.09 -23.03 -38.47
C ARG A 62 -24.40 -23.74 -39.79
N GLN A 63 -24.52 -22.99 -40.90
CA GLN A 63 -24.77 -23.53 -42.24
C GLN A 63 -23.47 -23.74 -43.05
N ASN A 64 -22.30 -23.44 -42.49
CA ASN A 64 -21.00 -23.49 -43.18
C ASN A 64 -20.96 -22.67 -44.49
N LEU A 65 -21.66 -21.54 -44.53
CA LEU A 65 -21.70 -20.67 -45.70
C LEU A 65 -20.65 -19.57 -45.56
N LEU A 66 -19.87 -19.33 -46.62
CA LEU A 66 -18.83 -18.28 -46.68
C LEU A 66 -17.67 -18.45 -45.67
N CYS A 67 -17.42 -19.66 -45.18
CA CYS A 67 -16.27 -19.95 -44.32
C CYS A 67 -14.97 -19.99 -45.14
N ASP A 68 -14.00 -19.15 -44.78
CA ASP A 68 -12.75 -18.94 -45.52
C ASP A 68 -11.53 -19.62 -44.89
N LEU A 69 -11.72 -20.29 -43.74
CA LEU A 69 -10.67 -20.93 -42.95
C LEU A 69 -11.24 -22.17 -42.25
N VAL A 70 -10.42 -23.21 -42.10
CA VAL A 70 -10.73 -24.38 -41.28
C VAL A 70 -9.70 -24.50 -40.17
N LEU A 71 -10.16 -24.48 -38.92
CA LEU A 71 -9.31 -24.76 -37.76
C LEU A 71 -9.44 -26.24 -37.42
N THR A 72 -8.33 -26.97 -37.37
CA THR A 72 -8.32 -28.37 -36.93
C THR A 72 -7.83 -28.43 -35.49
N SER A 73 -8.48 -29.25 -34.67
CA SER A 73 -8.04 -29.57 -33.31
C SER A 73 -8.21 -31.06 -33.12
N GLN A 74 -7.08 -31.77 -33.06
CA GLN A 74 -7.00 -33.23 -32.89
C GLN A 74 -7.88 -33.99 -33.90
N THR A 75 -9.14 -34.26 -33.55
CA THR A 75 -10.09 -35.06 -34.35
C THR A 75 -11.26 -34.26 -34.93
N LYS A 76 -11.42 -32.97 -34.59
CA LYS A 76 -12.52 -32.12 -35.11
C LYS A 76 -11.98 -30.97 -35.95
N SER A 77 -12.67 -30.69 -37.05
CA SER A 77 -12.45 -29.52 -37.89
C SER A 77 -13.59 -28.51 -37.72
N PHE A 78 -13.23 -27.23 -37.67
CA PHE A 78 -14.14 -26.11 -37.45
C PHE A 78 -14.00 -25.10 -38.60
N PRO A 79 -14.95 -25.05 -39.55
CA PRO A 79 -14.98 -24.01 -40.56
C PRO A 79 -15.40 -22.67 -39.95
N VAL A 80 -14.66 -21.60 -40.24
CA VAL A 80 -14.78 -20.29 -39.61
C VAL A 80 -14.51 -19.14 -40.58
N HIS A 81 -15.04 -17.96 -40.26
CA HIS A 81 -14.81 -16.74 -41.04
C HIS A 81 -13.54 -16.03 -40.56
N LYS A 82 -12.58 -15.79 -41.47
CA LYS A 82 -11.33 -15.07 -41.15
C LYS A 82 -11.59 -13.69 -40.56
N ILE A 83 -12.56 -12.98 -41.10
CA ILE A 83 -12.86 -11.60 -40.70
C ILE A 83 -13.26 -11.50 -39.22
N LEU A 84 -14.06 -12.45 -38.72
CA LEU A 84 -14.51 -12.45 -37.33
C LEU A 84 -13.39 -12.83 -36.37
N LEU A 85 -12.50 -13.74 -36.78
CA LEU A 85 -11.34 -14.14 -35.97
C LEU A 85 -10.36 -12.98 -35.80
N VAL A 86 -10.05 -12.29 -36.90
CA VAL A 86 -9.13 -11.14 -36.91
C VAL A 86 -9.67 -9.97 -36.07
N THR A 87 -10.99 -9.79 -35.99
CA THR A 87 -11.58 -8.74 -35.13
C THR A 87 -11.55 -9.07 -33.65
N CYS A 88 -11.53 -10.35 -33.29
CA CYS A 88 -11.69 -10.80 -31.91
C CYS A 88 -10.37 -11.28 -31.26
N SER A 89 -9.33 -11.51 -32.06
CA SER A 89 -8.04 -12.03 -31.59
C SER A 89 -6.85 -11.37 -32.29
N ASP A 90 -5.94 -10.89 -31.46
CA ASP A 90 -4.68 -10.29 -31.90
C ASP A 90 -3.76 -11.34 -32.54
N TYR A 91 -3.80 -12.60 -32.06
CA TYR A 91 -3.02 -13.68 -32.65
C TYR A 91 -3.38 -13.91 -34.13
N PHE A 92 -4.68 -13.94 -34.45
CA PHE A 92 -5.12 -14.12 -35.83
C PHE A 92 -4.92 -12.85 -36.66
N TYR A 93 -5.00 -11.66 -36.05
CA TYR A 93 -4.62 -10.42 -36.70
C TYR A 93 -3.15 -10.45 -37.14
N ASP A 94 -2.22 -10.75 -36.23
CA ASP A 94 -0.79 -10.83 -36.53
C ASP A 94 -0.49 -11.92 -37.58
N LEU A 95 -1.14 -13.07 -37.47
CA LEU A 95 -0.93 -14.17 -38.39
C LEU A 95 -1.40 -13.85 -39.82
N PHE A 96 -2.59 -13.25 -39.97
CA PHE A 96 -3.19 -13.04 -41.29
C PHE A 96 -2.85 -11.69 -41.91
N VAL A 97 -2.73 -10.62 -41.11
CA VAL A 97 -2.48 -9.26 -41.60
C VAL A 97 -0.99 -8.97 -41.68
N GLU A 98 -0.22 -9.29 -40.64
CA GLU A 98 1.22 -8.98 -40.62
C GLU A 98 2.06 -10.04 -41.33
N ARG A 99 1.79 -11.33 -41.06
CA ARG A 99 2.59 -12.44 -41.60
C ARG A 99 2.11 -13.00 -42.94
N ASN A 100 1.01 -12.49 -43.50
CA ASN A 100 0.42 -12.91 -44.78
C ASN A 100 0.31 -14.44 -44.95
N TYR A 101 -0.07 -15.15 -43.88
CA TYR A 101 -0.20 -16.61 -43.91
C TYR A 101 -1.36 -17.02 -44.84
N SER A 102 -1.03 -17.73 -45.90
CA SER A 102 -1.95 -18.00 -47.02
C SER A 102 -2.64 -19.37 -46.92
N THR A 103 -2.33 -20.17 -45.90
CA THR A 103 -2.93 -21.49 -45.73
C THR A 103 -4.39 -21.38 -45.29
N LEU A 104 -5.22 -22.28 -45.82
CA LEU A 104 -6.66 -22.36 -45.52
C LEU A 104 -6.94 -23.23 -44.29
N GLU A 105 -5.93 -23.92 -43.77
CA GLU A 105 -6.03 -24.79 -42.60
C GLU A 105 -4.95 -24.43 -41.58
N ILE A 106 -5.33 -24.38 -40.30
CA ILE A 106 -4.44 -24.16 -39.16
C ILE A 106 -4.75 -25.23 -38.12
N ASP A 107 -3.71 -25.94 -37.67
CA ASP A 107 -3.85 -27.00 -36.68
C ASP A 107 -3.49 -26.54 -35.27
N PHE A 108 -4.38 -26.85 -34.33
CA PHE A 108 -4.25 -26.63 -32.89
C PHE A 108 -4.40 -27.96 -32.14
N SER A 109 -3.45 -28.86 -32.36
CA SER A 109 -3.38 -30.16 -31.66
C SER A 109 -3.31 -30.04 -30.13
N ASP A 110 -2.78 -28.93 -29.60
CA ASP A 110 -2.60 -28.69 -28.16
C ASP A 110 -3.89 -28.32 -27.41
N ILE A 111 -4.94 -27.90 -28.12
CA ILE A 111 -6.19 -27.42 -27.52
C ILE A 111 -7.24 -28.51 -27.64
N LYS A 112 -8.02 -28.74 -26.57
CA LYS A 112 -9.14 -29.70 -26.62
C LYS A 112 -10.23 -29.21 -27.57
N PRO A 113 -10.85 -30.08 -28.39
CA PRO A 113 -11.87 -29.67 -29.36
C PRO A 113 -13.08 -28.97 -28.73
N ASP A 114 -13.49 -29.38 -27.53
CA ASP A 114 -14.66 -28.80 -26.85
C ASP A 114 -14.38 -27.37 -26.35
N VAL A 115 -13.12 -27.07 -25.99
CA VAL A 115 -12.70 -25.73 -25.55
C VAL A 115 -12.59 -24.80 -26.75
N LEU A 116 -11.96 -25.26 -27.84
CA LEU A 116 -11.88 -24.49 -29.07
C LEU A 116 -13.27 -24.21 -29.64
N GLY A 117 -14.15 -25.21 -29.65
CA GLY A 117 -15.54 -25.07 -30.05
C GLY A 117 -16.30 -24.04 -29.20
N GLY A 118 -16.15 -24.08 -27.87
CA GLY A 118 -16.79 -23.11 -26.98
C GLY A 118 -16.28 -21.67 -27.14
N ILE A 119 -14.97 -21.48 -27.39
CA ILE A 119 -14.40 -20.16 -27.69
C ILE A 119 -14.91 -19.64 -29.04
N LEU A 120 -14.98 -20.50 -30.06
CA LEU A 120 -15.55 -20.15 -31.36
C LEU A 120 -17.03 -19.81 -31.25
N GLU A 121 -17.81 -20.63 -30.55
CA GLU A 121 -19.23 -20.38 -30.30
C GLU A 121 -19.44 -19.03 -29.59
N CYS A 122 -18.56 -18.67 -28.64
CA CYS A 122 -18.59 -17.35 -28.01
C CYS A 122 -18.40 -16.21 -29.02
N MET A 123 -17.58 -16.36 -30.06
CA MET A 123 -17.40 -15.28 -31.04
C MET A 123 -18.67 -15.00 -31.83
N TYR A 124 -19.45 -16.05 -32.12
CA TYR A 124 -20.68 -15.92 -32.90
C TYR A 124 -21.90 -15.62 -32.03
N THR A 125 -21.93 -16.05 -30.77
CA THR A 125 -23.11 -15.92 -29.88
C THR A 125 -22.95 -14.88 -28.80
N GLY A 126 -21.72 -14.42 -28.53
CA GLY A 126 -21.38 -13.55 -27.40
C GLY A 126 -21.49 -14.23 -26.03
N LYS A 127 -21.64 -15.56 -25.98
CA LYS A 127 -21.85 -16.32 -24.73
C LYS A 127 -20.75 -17.36 -24.52
N VAL A 128 -20.18 -17.37 -23.31
CA VAL A 128 -19.25 -18.41 -22.86
C VAL A 128 -19.89 -19.20 -21.74
N HIS A 129 -19.87 -20.53 -21.84
CA HIS A 129 -20.25 -21.41 -20.74
C HIS A 129 -19.03 -21.73 -19.88
N LEU A 130 -18.91 -21.07 -18.73
CA LEU A 130 -17.84 -21.32 -17.76
C LEU A 130 -18.31 -22.24 -16.62
N THR A 131 -17.47 -23.20 -16.27
CA THR A 131 -17.61 -24.14 -15.16
C THR A 131 -16.26 -24.31 -14.46
N ASP A 132 -16.26 -24.72 -13.19
CA ASP A 132 -15.02 -24.86 -12.40
C ASP A 132 -13.98 -25.81 -13.02
N CYS A 133 -14.41 -26.78 -13.84
CA CYS A 133 -13.54 -27.74 -14.51
C CYS A 133 -13.08 -27.29 -15.90
N ASN A 134 -13.84 -26.43 -16.59
CA ASN A 134 -13.47 -25.96 -17.92
C ASN A 134 -12.69 -24.64 -17.91
N THR A 135 -12.84 -23.82 -16.87
CA THR A 135 -12.37 -22.42 -16.85
C THR A 135 -10.85 -22.32 -17.06
N GLU A 136 -10.06 -23.20 -16.43
CA GLU A 136 -8.60 -23.20 -16.61
C GLU A 136 -8.18 -23.54 -18.05
N SER A 137 -8.88 -24.50 -18.68
CA SER A 137 -8.59 -24.89 -20.07
C SER A 137 -9.01 -23.80 -21.06
N VAL A 138 -10.15 -23.16 -20.82
CA VAL A 138 -10.66 -22.02 -21.60
C VAL A 138 -9.72 -20.83 -21.47
N LEU A 139 -9.30 -20.47 -20.26
CA LEU A 139 -8.36 -19.38 -20.01
C LEU A 139 -7.00 -19.62 -20.69
N SER A 140 -6.49 -20.85 -20.63
CA SER A 140 -5.26 -21.24 -21.30
C SER A 140 -5.34 -21.07 -22.82
N ALA A 141 -6.43 -21.54 -23.42
CA ALA A 141 -6.68 -21.39 -24.85
C ALA A 141 -6.90 -19.92 -25.25
N ALA A 142 -7.67 -19.15 -24.46
CA ALA A 142 -7.92 -17.74 -24.71
C ALA A 142 -6.63 -16.91 -24.65
N SER A 143 -5.77 -17.17 -23.66
CA SER A 143 -4.48 -16.48 -23.55
C SER A 143 -3.53 -16.84 -24.70
N LYS A 144 -3.53 -18.09 -25.18
CA LYS A 144 -2.68 -18.53 -26.29
C LYS A 144 -3.15 -17.96 -27.63
N LEU A 145 -4.46 -17.88 -27.82
CA LEU A 145 -5.09 -17.37 -29.04
C LEU A 145 -5.32 -15.84 -28.99
N GLY A 146 -4.95 -15.14 -27.92
CA GLY A 146 -5.10 -13.69 -27.80
C GLY A 146 -6.56 -13.20 -27.75
N PHE A 147 -7.49 -14.00 -27.20
CA PHE A 147 -8.89 -13.59 -27.00
C PHE A 147 -9.06 -12.87 -25.66
N PHE A 148 -8.79 -11.56 -25.62
CA PHE A 148 -8.85 -10.77 -24.39
C PHE A 148 -10.25 -10.69 -23.78
N ILE A 149 -11.30 -10.58 -24.60
CA ILE A 149 -12.69 -10.51 -24.10
C ILE A 149 -13.05 -11.78 -23.30
N VAL A 150 -12.65 -12.96 -23.79
CA VAL A 150 -12.89 -14.23 -23.09
C VAL A 150 -12.02 -14.32 -21.84
N LYS A 151 -10.80 -13.79 -21.89
CA LYS A 151 -9.89 -13.72 -20.73
C LYS A 151 -10.50 -12.88 -19.60
N ASP A 152 -11.06 -11.72 -19.90
CA ASP A 152 -11.67 -10.81 -18.91
C ASP A 152 -12.91 -11.44 -18.25
N VAL A 153 -13.78 -12.08 -19.04
CA VAL A 153 -14.95 -12.81 -18.51
C VAL A 153 -14.52 -13.99 -17.64
N CYS A 154 -13.45 -14.70 -18.02
CA CYS A 154 -12.88 -15.76 -17.19
C CYS A 154 -12.31 -15.20 -15.88
N GLU A 155 -11.66 -14.04 -15.90
CA GLU A 155 -11.14 -13.38 -14.70
C GLU A 155 -12.26 -13.01 -13.73
N GLU A 156 -13.33 -12.37 -14.21
CA GLU A 156 -14.50 -12.01 -13.39
C GLU A 156 -15.14 -13.25 -12.74
N PHE A 157 -15.32 -14.33 -13.52
CA PHE A 157 -15.83 -15.59 -12.98
C PHE A 157 -14.89 -16.19 -11.93
N LEU A 158 -13.58 -16.21 -12.17
CA LEU A 158 -12.60 -16.74 -11.22
C LEU A 158 -12.57 -15.92 -9.92
N VAL A 159 -12.69 -14.59 -9.99
CA VAL A 159 -12.78 -13.71 -8.82
C VAL A 159 -14.03 -14.04 -8.00
N SER A 160 -15.18 -14.24 -8.65
CA SER A 160 -16.44 -14.57 -7.96
C SER A 160 -16.42 -15.94 -7.27
N THR A 161 -15.56 -16.86 -7.72
CA THR A 161 -15.45 -18.22 -7.18
C THR A 161 -14.35 -18.36 -6.12
N VAL A 162 -13.61 -17.30 -5.78
CA VAL A 162 -12.55 -17.38 -4.77
C VAL A 162 -13.15 -17.66 -3.39
N THR A 163 -12.65 -18.71 -2.76
CA THR A 163 -13.01 -19.19 -1.42
C THR A 163 -11.76 -19.52 -0.63
N LEU A 164 -11.89 -19.64 0.68
CA LEU A 164 -10.78 -20.00 1.56
C LEU A 164 -10.14 -21.36 1.21
N LYS A 165 -10.84 -22.28 0.54
CA LYS A 165 -10.28 -23.58 0.11
C LYS A 165 -9.48 -23.50 -1.19
N ASN A 166 -9.86 -22.61 -2.11
CA ASN A 166 -9.27 -22.54 -3.44
C ASN A 166 -8.34 -21.33 -3.65
N CYS A 167 -8.25 -20.40 -2.68
CA CYS A 167 -7.42 -19.18 -2.75
C CYS A 167 -6.01 -19.42 -3.30
N LEU A 168 -5.25 -20.38 -2.75
CA LEU A 168 -3.88 -20.67 -3.22
C LEU A 168 -3.84 -21.22 -4.66
N ARG A 169 -4.87 -21.98 -5.07
CA ARG A 169 -4.99 -22.45 -6.46
C ARG A 169 -5.30 -21.29 -7.39
N MET A 170 -6.22 -20.41 -6.99
CA MET A 170 -6.59 -19.23 -7.77
C MET A 170 -5.42 -18.25 -7.88
N LEU A 171 -4.59 -18.12 -6.84
CA LEU A 171 -3.36 -17.36 -6.86
C LEU A 171 -2.38 -17.90 -7.92
N ASN A 172 -2.13 -19.22 -7.93
CA ASN A 172 -1.30 -19.85 -8.95
C ASN A 172 -1.81 -19.63 -10.38
N ILE A 173 -3.13 -19.68 -10.58
CA ILE A 173 -3.76 -19.38 -11.88
C ILE A 173 -3.55 -17.91 -12.24
N GLY A 174 -3.76 -17.00 -11.29
CA GLY A 174 -3.59 -15.56 -11.49
C GLY A 174 -2.17 -15.21 -11.94
N PHE A 175 -1.16 -15.76 -11.28
CA PHE A 175 0.24 -15.57 -11.67
C PHE A 175 0.57 -16.19 -13.03
N LYS A 176 0.07 -17.40 -13.32
CA LYS A 176 0.33 -18.09 -14.58
C LYS A 176 -0.19 -17.32 -15.80
N PHE A 177 -1.31 -16.63 -15.67
CA PHE A 177 -1.97 -15.90 -16.76
C PHE A 177 -1.88 -14.36 -16.65
N ASN A 178 -1.12 -13.85 -15.67
CA ASN A 178 -1.00 -12.43 -15.33
C ASN A 178 -2.37 -11.75 -15.14
N LEU A 179 -3.22 -12.33 -14.29
CA LEU A 179 -4.53 -11.78 -13.89
C LEU A 179 -4.39 -11.04 -12.55
N ASN A 180 -4.23 -9.72 -12.61
CA ASN A 180 -3.96 -8.91 -11.42
C ASN A 180 -5.14 -8.90 -10.44
N SER A 181 -6.37 -8.77 -10.94
CA SER A 181 -7.57 -8.69 -10.08
C SER A 181 -7.79 -10.00 -9.32
N LEU A 182 -7.52 -11.14 -9.99
CA LEU A 182 -7.58 -12.46 -9.36
C LEU A 182 -6.48 -12.65 -8.30
N CYS A 183 -5.27 -12.18 -8.58
CA CYS A 183 -4.16 -12.21 -7.62
C CYS A 183 -4.52 -11.40 -6.38
N ASP A 184 -5.01 -10.16 -6.53
CA ASP A 184 -5.36 -9.28 -5.42
C ASP A 184 -6.47 -9.88 -4.55
N ALA A 185 -7.55 -10.37 -5.16
CA ALA A 185 -8.65 -11.01 -4.43
C ALA A 185 -8.20 -12.28 -3.68
N SER A 186 -7.34 -13.09 -4.33
CA SER A 186 -6.81 -14.32 -3.72
C SER A 186 -5.85 -14.01 -2.57
N LEU A 187 -5.01 -12.98 -2.71
CA LEU A 187 -4.09 -12.50 -1.69
C LEU A 187 -4.82 -11.88 -0.51
N GLU A 188 -5.89 -11.10 -0.74
CA GLU A 188 -6.70 -10.48 0.33
C GLU A 188 -7.34 -11.56 1.23
N ILE A 189 -7.96 -12.57 0.62
CA ILE A 189 -8.54 -13.71 1.38
C ILE A 189 -7.43 -14.48 2.10
N SER A 190 -6.27 -14.61 1.47
CA SER A 190 -5.12 -15.30 2.06
C SER A 190 -4.55 -14.54 3.27
N ALA A 191 -4.44 -13.22 3.18
CA ALA A 191 -3.97 -12.34 4.24
C ALA A 191 -4.93 -12.36 5.44
N LYS A 192 -6.24 -12.24 5.19
CA LYS A 192 -7.28 -12.32 6.24
C LYS A 192 -7.31 -13.65 6.99
N SER A 193 -6.86 -14.74 6.36
CA SER A 193 -6.91 -16.09 6.93
C SER A 193 -5.53 -16.74 7.08
N PHE A 194 -4.48 -15.92 7.22
CA PHE A 194 -3.09 -16.36 7.21
C PHE A 194 -2.80 -17.50 8.20
N LYS A 195 -3.30 -17.42 9.43
CA LYS A 195 -3.13 -18.44 10.49
C LYS A 195 -3.64 -19.84 10.12
N LEU A 196 -4.70 -19.92 9.32
CA LEU A 196 -5.25 -21.20 8.86
C LEU A 196 -4.50 -21.72 7.63
N ILE A 197 -3.99 -20.81 6.80
CA ILE A 197 -3.29 -21.13 5.56
C ILE A 197 -1.87 -21.64 5.84
N SER A 198 -1.15 -21.03 6.79
CA SER A 198 0.21 -21.45 7.17
C SER A 198 0.31 -22.90 7.65
N ARG A 199 -0.80 -23.45 8.16
CA ARG A 199 -0.89 -24.86 8.60
C ARG A 199 -1.15 -25.85 7.47
N ARG A 200 -1.56 -25.39 6.28
CA ARG A 200 -1.88 -26.27 5.16
C ARG A 200 -0.62 -26.69 4.42
N SER A 201 -0.60 -27.93 3.92
CA SER A 201 0.52 -28.45 3.12
C SER A 201 0.77 -27.61 1.87
N ARG A 202 -0.30 -27.17 1.19
CA ARG A 202 -0.25 -26.40 -0.05
C ARG A 202 0.38 -25.01 0.09
N TYR A 203 0.50 -24.48 1.32
CA TYR A 203 1.27 -23.26 1.59
C TYR A 203 2.77 -23.48 1.34
N LYS A 204 3.29 -24.68 1.63
CA LYS A 204 4.71 -25.03 1.43
C LYS A 204 5.11 -25.13 -0.05
N GLU A 205 4.13 -25.31 -0.93
CA GLU A 205 4.29 -25.44 -2.39
C GLU A 205 4.20 -24.08 -3.11
N LEU A 206 4.03 -22.97 -2.39
CA LEU A 206 3.91 -21.65 -3.01
C LEU A 206 5.24 -21.21 -3.66
N PRO A 207 5.21 -20.64 -4.88
CA PRO A 207 6.38 -20.00 -5.49
C PRO A 207 6.90 -18.80 -4.69
N VAL A 208 8.19 -18.51 -4.85
CA VAL A 208 8.91 -17.41 -4.14
C VAL A 208 8.20 -16.07 -4.32
N ASP A 209 7.85 -15.69 -5.55
CA ASP A 209 7.24 -14.39 -5.85
C ASP A 209 5.89 -14.20 -5.16
N GLN A 210 5.08 -15.26 -5.11
CA GLN A 210 3.79 -15.25 -4.44
C GLN A 210 3.93 -15.13 -2.93
N MET A 211 4.94 -15.80 -2.36
CA MET A 211 5.26 -15.71 -0.94
C MET A 211 5.70 -14.30 -0.55
N ILE A 212 6.60 -13.69 -1.33
CA ILE A 212 7.06 -12.31 -1.10
C ILE A 212 5.87 -11.34 -1.16
N GLN A 213 5.00 -11.48 -2.16
CA GLN A 213 3.81 -10.61 -2.26
C GLN A 213 2.86 -10.80 -1.09
N LEU A 214 2.67 -12.03 -0.59
CA LEU A 214 1.83 -12.28 0.58
C LEU A 214 2.41 -11.64 1.84
N LEU A 215 3.71 -11.82 2.10
CA LEU A 215 4.37 -11.31 3.31
C LEU A 215 4.48 -9.77 3.32
N LYS A 216 4.63 -9.14 2.15
CA LYS A 216 4.69 -7.67 2.02
C LYS A 216 3.38 -6.95 2.37
N ARG A 217 2.24 -7.65 2.40
CA ARG A 217 0.95 -6.99 2.65
C ARG A 217 0.83 -6.49 4.09
N ASP A 218 0.18 -5.34 4.26
CA ASP A 218 -0.07 -4.72 5.56
C ASP A 218 -1.33 -5.30 6.25
N ASP A 219 -2.21 -5.99 5.52
CA ASP A 219 -3.47 -6.55 6.00
C ASP A 219 -3.37 -8.01 6.48
N LEU A 220 -2.15 -8.46 6.78
CA LEU A 220 -1.90 -9.83 7.21
C LEU A 220 -2.47 -10.08 8.62
N ALA A 221 -3.40 -11.03 8.73
CA ALA A 221 -4.01 -11.42 10.01
C ALA A 221 -3.07 -12.37 10.79
N ALA A 222 -2.02 -11.81 11.37
CA ALA A 222 -1.13 -12.47 12.33
C ALA A 222 -1.26 -11.84 13.73
N ASP A 223 -1.08 -12.65 14.78
CA ASP A 223 -1.12 -12.17 16.16
C ASP A 223 0.15 -11.33 16.47
N ASP A 224 1.31 -11.79 15.99
CA ASP A 224 2.60 -11.13 16.08
C ASP A 224 3.42 -11.37 14.80
N GLU A 225 4.36 -10.46 14.49
CA GLU A 225 5.29 -10.61 13.36
C GLU A 225 6.19 -11.85 13.50
N LEU A 226 6.32 -12.39 14.72
CA LEU A 226 7.08 -13.60 15.01
C LEU A 226 6.43 -14.83 14.36
N ASP A 227 5.10 -14.86 14.29
CA ASP A 227 4.37 -15.95 13.65
C ASP A 227 4.50 -15.90 12.13
N VAL A 228 4.65 -14.69 11.57
CA VAL A 228 4.96 -14.47 10.16
C VAL A 228 6.37 -14.99 9.86
N PHE A 229 7.35 -14.64 10.69
CA PHE A 229 8.72 -15.17 10.59
C PHE A 229 8.78 -16.69 10.71
N ARG A 230 8.09 -17.30 11.70
CA ARG A 230 8.01 -18.76 11.83
C ARG A 230 7.36 -19.41 10.61
N SER A 231 6.33 -18.80 10.05
CA SER A 231 5.66 -19.30 8.84
C SER A 231 6.58 -19.25 7.62
N MET A 232 7.44 -18.23 7.52
CA MET A 232 8.51 -18.16 6.53
C MET A 232 9.52 -19.31 6.74
N LEU A 233 9.98 -19.55 7.97
CA LEU A 233 10.92 -20.64 8.27
C LEU A 233 10.36 -22.01 7.85
N ILE A 234 9.09 -22.30 8.17
CA ILE A 234 8.42 -23.55 7.75
C ILE A 234 8.41 -23.72 6.23
N TRP A 235 8.30 -22.62 5.49
CA TRP A 235 8.34 -22.64 4.03
C TRP A 235 9.77 -22.81 3.47
N ILE A 236 10.77 -22.14 4.05
CA ILE A 236 12.18 -22.32 3.66
C ILE A 236 12.65 -23.76 3.95
N ASP A 237 12.24 -24.33 5.08
CA ASP A 237 12.61 -25.67 5.51
C ASP A 237 12.14 -26.79 4.56
N HIS A 238 11.12 -26.54 3.75
CA HIS A 238 10.60 -27.52 2.80
C HIS A 238 11.55 -27.76 1.61
N GLU A 239 12.18 -26.70 1.08
CA GLU A 239 13.11 -26.76 -0.06
C GLU A 239 14.30 -25.82 0.21
N ARG A 240 15.13 -26.22 1.18
CA ARG A 240 16.21 -25.37 1.69
C ARG A 240 17.19 -24.90 0.63
N VAL A 241 17.57 -25.77 -0.31
CA VAL A 241 18.68 -25.50 -1.25
C VAL A 241 18.37 -24.35 -2.20
N GLU A 242 17.18 -24.34 -2.83
CA GLU A 242 16.81 -23.28 -3.79
C GLU A 242 16.26 -22.03 -3.08
N ARG A 243 15.58 -22.19 -1.94
CA ARG A 243 14.90 -21.08 -1.26
C ARG A 243 15.82 -20.22 -0.40
N LEU A 244 17.00 -20.72 -0.03
CA LEU A 244 18.00 -19.96 0.73
C LEU A 244 18.51 -18.73 -0.03
N GLU A 245 18.62 -18.79 -1.37
CA GLU A 245 19.01 -17.63 -2.18
C GLU A 245 18.00 -16.48 -2.07
N HIS A 246 16.73 -16.80 -1.84
CA HIS A 246 15.65 -15.83 -1.73
C HIS A 246 15.35 -15.40 -0.27
N ALA A 247 16.08 -15.95 0.70
CA ALA A 247 15.87 -15.66 2.12
C ALA A 247 16.04 -14.17 2.45
N ALA A 248 17.01 -13.49 1.84
CA ALA A 248 17.23 -12.06 2.03
C ALA A 248 16.00 -11.24 1.59
N ASN A 249 15.43 -11.54 0.43
CA ASN A 249 14.24 -10.86 -0.09
C ASN A 249 13.01 -11.12 0.80
N LEU A 250 12.87 -12.33 1.34
CA LEU A 250 11.79 -12.65 2.29
C LEU A 250 11.96 -11.92 3.62
N MET A 251 13.20 -11.80 4.11
CA MET A 251 13.52 -11.05 5.33
C MET A 251 13.19 -9.56 5.17
N THR A 252 13.38 -8.96 3.99
CA THR A 252 12.93 -7.57 3.75
C THR A 252 11.42 -7.39 3.78
N ALA A 253 10.64 -8.46 3.55
CA ALA A 253 9.19 -8.42 3.64
C ALA A 253 8.68 -8.49 5.09
N ILE A 254 9.50 -8.98 6.02
CA ILE A 254 9.16 -9.12 7.44
C ILE A 254 9.55 -7.86 8.19
N ARG A 255 8.63 -7.31 8.98
CA ARG A 255 8.79 -6.07 9.74
C ARG A 255 9.49 -6.36 11.07
N LEU A 256 10.75 -6.80 11.01
CA LEU A 256 11.59 -7.08 12.19
C LEU A 256 11.59 -5.96 13.25
N PRO A 257 11.56 -4.65 12.90
CA PRO A 257 11.52 -3.57 13.89
C PRO A 257 10.24 -3.49 14.75
N LEU A 258 9.22 -4.30 14.45
CA LEU A 258 8.02 -4.42 15.29
C LEU A 258 8.19 -5.46 16.40
N LEU A 259 9.21 -6.33 16.34
CA LEU A 259 9.46 -7.36 17.33
C LEU A 259 10.28 -6.83 18.51
N PRO A 260 9.98 -7.19 19.77
CA PRO A 260 10.85 -6.83 20.89
C PRO A 260 12.28 -7.33 20.68
N ALA A 261 13.29 -6.53 21.05
CA ALA A 261 14.71 -6.88 20.86
C ALA A 261 15.10 -8.24 21.47
N SER A 262 14.51 -8.61 22.63
CA SER A 262 14.74 -9.92 23.25
C SER A 262 14.31 -11.07 22.33
N VAL A 263 13.18 -10.91 21.63
CA VAL A 263 12.65 -11.94 20.72
C VAL A 263 13.50 -12.05 19.46
N ILE A 264 14.05 -10.94 18.96
CA ILE A 264 14.94 -10.95 17.79
C ILE A 264 16.21 -11.74 18.12
N VAL A 265 16.84 -11.50 19.26
CA VAL A 265 18.04 -12.25 19.70
C VAL A 265 17.70 -13.72 19.96
N ASP A 266 16.63 -13.99 20.71
CA ASP A 266 16.30 -15.35 21.14
C ASP A 266 15.78 -16.24 19.99
N SER A 267 15.11 -15.68 18.97
CA SER A 267 14.42 -16.46 17.93
C SER A 267 14.93 -16.24 16.50
N VAL A 268 15.43 -15.05 16.15
CA VAL A 268 15.89 -14.75 14.79
C VAL A 268 17.39 -14.99 14.68
N GLU A 269 18.18 -14.48 15.63
CA GLU A 269 19.64 -14.67 15.67
C GLU A 269 20.02 -16.13 15.99
N SER A 270 19.17 -16.86 16.70
CA SER A 270 19.37 -18.30 16.96
C SER A 270 19.38 -19.18 15.69
N VAL A 271 18.92 -18.66 14.55
CA VAL A 271 18.83 -19.44 13.30
C VAL A 271 20.14 -19.34 12.50
N GLU A 272 21.06 -20.26 12.78
CA GLU A 272 22.43 -20.26 12.22
C GLU A 272 22.50 -20.14 10.69
N TYR A 273 21.61 -20.83 9.96
CA TYR A 273 21.65 -20.82 8.50
C TYR A 273 21.22 -19.49 7.86
N LEU A 274 20.36 -18.70 8.53
CA LEU A 274 20.02 -17.35 8.08
C LEU A 274 21.16 -16.37 8.39
N MET A 275 21.83 -16.56 9.52
CA MET A 275 22.93 -15.70 9.97
C MET A 275 24.23 -15.92 9.19
N ASN A 276 24.36 -17.03 8.45
CA ASN A 276 25.44 -17.24 7.49
C ASN A 276 25.32 -16.34 6.25
N ILE A 277 24.15 -15.75 5.99
CA ILE A 277 23.90 -14.84 4.86
C ILE A 277 24.16 -13.40 5.33
N PRO A 278 25.10 -12.65 4.71
CA PRO A 278 25.50 -11.32 5.17
C PRO A 278 24.37 -10.28 5.05
N GLU A 279 23.51 -10.40 4.04
CA GLU A 279 22.35 -9.51 3.84
C GLU A 279 21.33 -9.67 4.98
N CYS A 280 21.01 -10.90 5.35
CA CYS A 280 20.11 -11.20 6.48
C CYS A 280 20.69 -10.68 7.80
N GLN A 281 22.01 -10.86 8.01
CA GLN A 281 22.68 -10.35 9.21
C GLN A 281 22.59 -8.80 9.30
N THR A 282 22.70 -8.12 8.17
CA THR A 282 22.59 -6.65 8.12
C THR A 282 21.18 -6.20 8.50
N LEU A 283 20.15 -6.83 7.96
CA LEU A 283 18.75 -6.53 8.29
C LEU A 283 18.42 -6.75 9.78
N VAL A 284 18.94 -7.83 10.38
CA VAL A 284 18.76 -8.11 11.81
C VAL A 284 19.48 -7.07 12.66
N LYS A 285 20.71 -6.68 12.28
CA LYS A 285 21.45 -5.61 12.97
C LYS A 285 20.73 -4.26 12.88
N GLU A 286 20.19 -3.90 11.72
CA GLU A 286 19.38 -2.69 11.56
C GLU A 286 18.13 -2.70 12.43
N ALA A 287 17.43 -3.83 12.52
CA ALA A 287 16.27 -3.99 13.40
C ALA A 287 16.66 -3.88 14.88
N LEU A 288 17.74 -4.52 15.31
CA LEU A 288 18.27 -4.38 16.68
C LEU A 288 18.70 -2.93 16.97
N HIS A 289 19.31 -2.26 16.00
CA HIS A 289 19.68 -0.84 16.11
C HIS A 289 18.44 0.07 16.24
N TYR A 290 17.33 -0.27 15.57
CA TYR A 290 16.06 0.43 15.76
C TYR A 290 15.57 0.35 17.21
N HIS A 291 15.63 -0.82 17.85
CA HIS A 291 15.19 -1.00 19.24
C HIS A 291 16.16 -0.42 20.27
N CYS A 292 17.46 -0.45 19.99
CA CYS A 292 18.48 0.11 20.86
C CYS A 292 18.54 1.64 20.77
N GLY A 293 17.76 2.28 19.88
CA GLY A 293 18.00 3.65 19.46
C GLY A 293 19.33 3.76 18.73
N ARG A 294 19.54 4.87 18.02
CA ARG A 294 20.82 5.18 17.36
C ARG A 294 21.98 5.14 18.36
N MET A 295 22.57 3.96 18.56
CA MET A 295 23.71 3.72 19.46
C MET A 295 25.05 4.08 18.83
N ASP A 296 25.05 4.56 17.57
CA ASP A 296 26.32 4.77 16.89
C ASP A 296 27.10 5.99 17.42
N LYS A 297 26.46 6.91 18.15
CA LYS A 297 27.13 7.89 19.00
C LYS A 297 26.20 8.30 20.14
N ASP A 298 26.61 8.17 21.39
CA ASP A 298 25.96 8.80 22.57
C ASP A 298 26.13 10.35 22.54
N GLU A 299 26.29 10.91 21.34
CA GLU A 299 26.44 12.33 21.06
C GLU A 299 25.05 12.93 20.91
N SER A 300 24.76 13.91 21.77
CA SER A 300 23.62 14.78 21.55
C SER A 300 23.83 15.54 20.24
N LEU A 301 22.75 15.79 19.49
CA LEU A 301 22.80 16.53 18.21
C LEU A 301 22.11 17.88 18.36
N ASP A 302 22.58 18.87 17.62
CA ASP A 302 21.96 20.19 17.45
C ASP A 302 21.27 20.34 16.09
N LYS A 303 21.51 19.39 15.16
CA LYS A 303 20.91 19.38 13.83
C LYS A 303 19.39 19.33 13.87
N VAL A 304 18.76 20.19 13.06
CA VAL A 304 17.30 20.25 12.91
C VAL A 304 16.97 20.11 11.43
N GLU A 305 16.00 19.26 11.12
CA GLU A 305 15.57 18.98 9.75
C GLU A 305 14.08 19.26 9.59
N ARG A 306 13.68 19.71 8.40
CA ARG A 306 12.31 20.00 8.02
C ARG A 306 11.94 19.12 6.83
N TYR A 307 10.85 18.38 6.96
CA TYR A 307 10.28 17.58 5.88
C TYR A 307 9.30 18.41 5.03
N ASN A 308 9.41 18.30 3.71
CA ASN A 308 8.48 18.90 2.75
C ASN A 308 7.65 17.80 2.05
N PRO A 309 6.36 17.64 2.39
CA PRO A 309 5.50 16.61 1.80
C PRO A 309 5.28 16.73 0.29
N ASN A 310 5.43 17.93 -0.29
CA ASN A 310 5.22 18.13 -1.73
C ASN A 310 6.40 17.63 -2.57
N THR A 311 7.61 17.63 -2.00
CA THR A 311 8.84 17.22 -2.69
C THR A 311 9.41 15.92 -2.16
N ASP A 312 8.81 15.36 -1.11
CA ASP A 312 9.25 14.17 -0.38
C ASP A 312 10.73 14.23 0.03
N LYS A 313 11.15 15.38 0.55
CA LYS A 313 12.54 15.64 0.92
C LYS A 313 12.68 16.25 2.30
N TRP A 314 13.76 15.88 2.97
CA TRP A 314 14.25 16.51 4.18
C TRP A 314 15.26 17.61 3.84
N GLU A 315 15.11 18.75 4.49
CA GLU A 315 16.00 19.90 4.35
C GLU A 315 16.54 20.28 5.74
N GLU A 316 17.84 20.56 5.82
CA GLU A 316 18.44 21.04 7.06
C GLU A 316 18.07 22.51 7.29
N VAL A 317 17.66 22.83 8.52
CA VAL A 317 17.33 24.19 8.96
C VAL A 317 18.31 24.63 10.05
N ALA A 318 18.17 25.87 10.55
CA ALA A 318 19.07 26.38 11.57
C ALA A 318 19.18 25.40 12.76
N PRO A 319 20.40 25.06 13.21
CA PRO A 319 20.59 24.13 14.32
C PRO A 319 20.22 24.79 15.64
N LEU A 320 19.97 23.96 16.66
CA LEU A 320 19.84 24.39 18.05
C LEU A 320 21.14 25.07 18.52
N CYS A 321 21.07 25.91 19.56
CA CYS A 321 22.27 26.59 20.07
C CYS A 321 23.25 25.66 20.80
N SER A 322 22.82 24.46 21.17
CA SER A 322 23.67 23.45 21.80
C SER A 322 23.08 22.06 21.55
N PRO A 323 23.90 21.02 21.36
CA PRO A 323 23.41 19.68 21.12
C PRO A 323 22.63 19.14 22.31
N LYS A 324 21.44 18.56 22.06
CA LYS A 324 20.58 18.00 23.13
C LYS A 324 19.80 16.78 22.66
N ARG A 325 19.38 15.96 23.62
CA ARG A 325 18.43 14.85 23.45
C ARG A 325 17.31 14.93 24.49
N CYS A 326 16.25 14.15 24.29
CA CYS A 326 15.15 14.01 25.26
C CYS A 326 14.47 15.34 25.60
N VAL A 327 14.48 16.28 24.65
CA VAL A 327 13.82 17.59 24.76
C VAL A 327 12.31 17.43 24.66
N ALA A 328 11.57 18.37 25.23
CA ALA A 328 10.13 18.49 24.97
C ALA A 328 9.87 19.61 23.97
N ALA A 329 8.96 19.39 23.03
CA ALA A 329 8.68 20.35 21.97
C ALA A 329 7.18 20.56 21.76
N ALA A 330 6.78 21.80 21.45
CA ALA A 330 5.39 22.16 21.17
C ALA A 330 5.33 23.38 20.25
N VAL A 331 4.19 23.54 19.57
CA VAL A 331 3.93 24.69 18.71
C VAL A 331 3.03 25.69 19.43
N LEU A 332 3.42 26.95 19.45
CA LEU A 332 2.62 28.05 19.98
C LEU A 332 2.77 29.29 19.08
N ASN A 333 1.64 29.84 18.62
CA ASN A 333 1.57 31.03 17.76
C ASN A 333 2.45 30.91 16.50
N GLY A 334 2.42 29.75 15.84
CA GLY A 334 3.19 29.48 14.61
C GLY A 334 4.70 29.32 14.82
N ARG A 335 5.14 29.17 16.07
CA ARG A 335 6.55 29.01 16.43
C ARG A 335 6.75 27.71 17.20
N ILE A 336 7.91 27.08 16.99
CA ILE A 336 8.26 25.84 17.67
C ILE A 336 9.04 26.21 18.93
N TYR A 337 8.67 25.65 20.06
CA TYR A 337 9.41 25.79 21.31
C TYR A 337 10.03 24.44 21.65
N VAL A 338 11.30 24.47 22.04
CA VAL A 338 12.06 23.34 22.56
C VAL A 338 12.49 23.69 23.96
N VAL A 339 12.14 22.84 24.94
CA VAL A 339 12.42 23.07 26.35
C VAL A 339 13.22 21.90 26.93
N GLY A 340 14.17 22.24 27.80
CA GLY A 340 14.90 21.27 28.61
C GLY A 340 15.77 20.32 27.80
N GLY A 341 15.72 19.04 28.14
CA GLY A 341 16.53 17.98 27.56
C GLY A 341 17.86 17.77 28.29
N SER A 342 18.70 16.90 27.74
CA SER A 342 20.05 16.66 28.24
C SER A 342 21.08 16.85 27.13
N GLY A 343 22.22 17.46 27.46
CA GLY A 343 23.37 17.64 26.57
C GLY A 343 24.65 17.62 27.41
N ASP A 344 25.73 17.02 26.92
CA ASP A 344 27.00 16.84 27.65
C ASP A 344 26.81 16.24 29.06
N LYS A 345 25.89 15.28 29.19
CA LYS A 345 25.48 14.63 30.46
C LYS A 345 24.88 15.57 31.52
N MET A 346 24.55 16.80 31.15
CA MET A 346 23.85 17.76 32.01
C MET A 346 22.40 17.94 31.60
N VAL A 347 21.52 18.10 32.59
CA VAL A 347 20.12 18.46 32.34
C VAL A 347 20.01 19.95 32.07
N SER A 348 19.37 20.31 30.97
CA SER A 348 19.21 21.70 30.55
C SER A 348 17.92 22.30 31.11
N SER A 349 17.97 23.59 31.46
CA SER A 349 16.78 24.43 31.67
C SER A 349 16.50 25.37 30.50
N LYS A 350 17.34 25.34 29.45
CA LYS A 350 17.23 26.27 28.33
C LYS A 350 15.91 26.07 27.58
N VAL A 351 15.32 27.19 27.15
CA VAL A 351 14.14 27.23 26.29
C VAL A 351 14.50 27.99 25.03
N GLU A 352 14.27 27.36 23.88
CA GLU A 352 14.61 27.88 22.58
C GLU A 352 13.35 27.91 21.70
N GLN A 353 13.13 29.04 21.03
CA GLN A 353 12.00 29.26 20.14
C GLN A 353 12.50 29.38 18.70
N TYR A 354 11.99 28.55 17.81
CA TYR A 354 12.28 28.62 16.38
C TYR A 354 11.22 29.42 15.63
N HIS A 355 11.69 30.28 14.74
CA HIS A 355 10.89 31.04 13.77
C HIS A 355 11.02 30.40 12.39
N PRO A 356 9.99 29.66 11.91
CA PRO A 356 10.08 28.99 10.61
C PRO A 356 10.28 29.95 9.42
N ALA A 357 9.74 31.17 9.50
CA ALA A 357 9.86 32.18 8.44
C ALA A 357 11.26 32.81 8.36
N GLU A 358 11.94 32.94 9.50
CA GLU A 358 13.27 33.56 9.58
C GLU A 358 14.41 32.54 9.58
N ASN A 359 14.07 31.25 9.73
CA ASN A 359 15.01 30.17 9.96
C ASN A 359 16.00 30.47 11.09
N LYS A 360 15.49 30.90 12.25
CA LYS A 360 16.31 31.31 13.40
C LYS A 360 15.73 30.83 14.73
N TRP A 361 16.63 30.51 15.64
CA TRP A 361 16.32 30.22 17.04
C TRP A 361 16.52 31.45 17.91
N GLN A 362 15.66 31.61 18.92
CA GLN A 362 15.72 32.66 19.92
C GLN A 362 15.59 32.05 21.32
N THR A 363 16.50 32.41 22.22
CA THR A 363 16.45 32.01 23.63
C THR A 363 15.30 32.72 24.35
N ARG A 364 14.56 31.96 25.18
CA ARG A 364 13.48 32.44 26.05
C ARG A 364 13.81 32.19 27.52
N LYS A 365 12.90 32.61 28.42
CA LYS A 365 13.08 32.37 29.85
C LYS A 365 13.33 30.89 30.14
N PRO A 366 14.45 30.54 30.83
CA PRO A 366 14.73 29.17 31.19
C PRO A 366 13.69 28.62 32.17
N LEU A 367 13.53 27.31 32.17
CA LEU A 367 12.71 26.57 33.15
C LEU A 367 13.22 26.82 34.57
N THR A 368 12.30 26.82 35.53
CA THR A 368 12.66 26.93 36.97
C THR A 368 13.39 25.66 37.42
N ILE A 369 12.94 24.50 36.93
CA ILE A 369 13.53 23.20 37.21
C ILE A 369 14.07 22.63 35.88
N PRO A 370 15.41 22.46 35.74
CA PRO A 370 16.00 21.74 34.61
C PRO A 370 15.38 20.34 34.53
N ARG A 371 14.93 19.93 33.34
CA ARG A 371 14.28 18.63 33.16
C ARG A 371 14.47 18.05 31.76
N PHE A 372 14.45 16.74 31.66
CA PHE A 372 14.47 15.95 30.43
C PHE A 372 13.36 14.89 30.48
N PHE A 373 13.00 14.30 29.33
CA PHE A 373 11.85 13.36 29.23
C PHE A 373 10.52 13.93 29.74
N SER A 374 10.39 15.26 29.80
CA SER A 374 9.15 15.97 30.09
C SER A 374 8.26 16.03 28.85
N GLN A 375 7.01 16.42 29.04
CA GLN A 375 6.07 16.70 27.95
C GLN A 375 5.73 18.19 27.92
N LEU A 376 5.59 18.76 26.72
CA LEU A 376 5.24 20.16 26.51
C LEU A 376 3.93 20.23 25.72
N VAL A 377 2.92 20.88 26.29
CA VAL A 377 1.58 20.96 25.70
C VAL A 377 1.19 22.42 25.51
N GLN A 378 0.60 22.75 24.37
CA GLN A 378 0.01 24.08 24.15
C GLN A 378 -1.40 24.11 24.75
N VAL A 379 -1.67 25.13 25.56
CA VAL A 379 -2.96 25.31 26.24
C VAL A 379 -3.37 26.77 26.19
N LYS A 380 -4.50 27.07 25.53
CA LYS A 380 -5.17 28.39 25.52
C LYS A 380 -4.17 29.58 25.36
N GLY A 381 -3.24 29.47 24.40
CA GLY A 381 -2.23 30.52 24.10
C GLY A 381 -1.01 30.57 25.03
N SER A 382 -0.83 29.57 25.89
CA SER A 382 0.34 29.36 26.75
C SER A 382 0.96 27.98 26.51
N LEU A 383 2.12 27.71 27.10
CA LEU A 383 2.71 26.36 27.12
C LEU A 383 2.65 25.80 28.54
N LEU A 384 2.43 24.51 28.66
CA LEU A 384 2.42 23.78 29.92
C LEU A 384 3.49 22.68 29.85
N VAL A 385 4.47 22.72 30.74
CA VAL A 385 5.47 21.65 30.86
C VAL A 385 5.07 20.73 32.00
N ILE A 386 5.01 19.43 31.70
CA ILE A 386 4.46 18.40 32.57
C ILE A 386 5.54 17.33 32.78
N GLY A 387 5.72 16.92 34.04
CA GLY A 387 6.55 15.77 34.38
C GLY A 387 8.02 15.93 34.02
N GLY A 388 8.65 14.78 33.76
CA GLY A 388 10.04 14.63 33.37
C GLY A 388 10.91 14.20 34.54
N ALA A 389 12.22 14.18 34.30
CA ALA A 389 13.22 13.88 35.30
C ALA A 389 14.27 14.99 35.38
N THR A 390 14.88 15.13 36.54
CA THR A 390 16.01 16.03 36.82
C THR A 390 17.12 15.26 37.52
N ILE A 391 18.29 15.89 37.65
CA ILE A 391 19.41 15.36 38.44
C ILE A 391 19.54 16.23 39.69
N ASN A 392 19.42 15.61 40.85
CA ASN A 392 19.57 16.29 42.14
C ASN A 392 21.03 16.67 42.40
N SER A 393 21.28 17.48 43.43
CA SER A 393 22.65 17.88 43.83
C SER A 393 23.58 16.69 44.15
N GLU A 394 23.00 15.54 44.50
CA GLU A 394 23.72 14.29 44.78
C GLU A 394 24.02 13.45 43.52
N GLY A 395 23.63 13.92 42.34
CA GLY A 395 23.82 13.19 41.08
C GLY A 395 22.76 12.10 40.80
N THR A 396 21.75 11.97 41.66
CA THR A 396 20.65 11.01 41.49
C THR A 396 19.56 11.56 40.58
N ILE A 397 19.03 10.70 39.70
CA ILE A 397 17.90 11.07 38.83
C ILE A 397 16.60 11.00 39.66
N SER A 398 15.79 12.05 39.60
CA SER A 398 14.47 12.08 40.25
C SER A 398 13.41 12.64 39.32
N CYS A 399 12.17 12.18 39.46
CA CYS A 399 11.04 12.69 38.70
C CYS A 399 10.58 14.06 39.21
N VAL A 400 10.17 14.92 38.28
CA VAL A 400 9.60 16.23 38.58
C VAL A 400 8.08 16.16 38.48
N GLU A 401 7.37 16.29 39.59
CA GLU A 401 5.90 16.31 39.61
C GLU A 401 5.30 17.68 39.27
N ALA A 402 6.08 18.75 39.41
CA ALA A 402 5.62 20.12 39.24
C ALA A 402 5.31 20.44 37.78
N VAL A 403 4.07 20.89 37.54
CA VAL A 403 3.59 21.41 36.27
C VAL A 403 3.79 22.92 36.24
N GLU A 404 4.49 23.42 35.22
CA GLU A 404 4.74 24.85 35.04
C GLU A 404 4.09 25.37 33.76
N LYS A 405 3.49 26.56 33.83
CA LYS A 405 2.91 27.28 32.70
C LYS A 405 3.81 28.42 32.27
N TYR A 406 4.13 28.47 31.00
CA TYR A 406 4.84 29.57 30.36
C TYR A 406 3.88 30.52 29.65
N SER A 407 3.95 31.79 30.04
CA SER A 407 3.28 32.88 29.35
C SER A 407 4.23 33.53 28.35
N PRO A 408 3.96 33.47 27.03
CA PRO A 408 4.82 34.06 26.01
C PRO A 408 4.85 35.59 26.05
N THR A 409 3.78 36.24 26.55
CA THR A 409 3.69 37.71 26.62
C THR A 409 4.50 38.27 27.77
N ALA A 410 4.58 37.54 28.88
CA ALA A 410 5.35 37.92 30.06
C ALA A 410 6.76 37.31 30.10
N ASP A 411 7.08 36.38 29.18
CA ASP A 411 8.31 35.57 29.17
C ASP A 411 8.61 35.00 30.57
N LYS A 412 7.61 34.33 31.15
CA LYS A 412 7.64 33.87 32.56
C LYS A 412 7.01 32.49 32.71
N TRP A 413 7.70 31.66 33.49
CA TRP A 413 7.19 30.39 34.02
C TRP A 413 6.48 30.61 35.36
N THR A 414 5.37 29.92 35.55
CA THR A 414 4.54 29.97 36.76
C THR A 414 4.14 28.56 37.15
N PHE A 415 4.26 28.23 38.44
CA PHE A 415 3.76 26.97 38.97
C PHE A 415 2.24 26.89 38.84
N VAL A 416 1.72 25.70 38.50
CA VAL A 416 0.27 25.45 38.36
C VAL A 416 -0.21 24.42 39.37
N CYS A 417 0.29 23.19 39.29
CA CYS A 417 -0.13 22.06 40.13
C CYS A 417 0.96 20.97 40.13
N ASN A 418 0.79 19.95 40.95
CA ASN A 418 1.61 18.72 40.92
C ASN A 418 0.81 17.57 40.32
N MET A 419 1.49 16.70 39.56
CA MET A 419 0.96 15.41 39.13
C MET A 419 0.63 14.51 40.33
N LEU A 420 -0.26 13.53 40.18
CA LEU A 420 -0.53 12.56 41.26
C LEU A 420 0.65 11.61 41.44
N THR A 421 1.18 11.10 40.33
CA THR A 421 2.36 10.22 40.32
C THR A 421 3.49 10.89 39.54
N PRO A 422 4.65 11.15 40.18
CA PRO A 422 5.85 11.61 39.49
C PRO A 422 6.25 10.63 38.38
N ARG A 423 6.49 11.15 37.16
CA ARG A 423 6.79 10.30 35.99
C ARG A 423 7.63 11.03 34.94
N ALA A 424 8.46 10.26 34.25
CA ALA A 424 9.18 10.62 33.04
C ALA A 424 8.84 9.63 31.91
N GLU A 425 9.23 9.92 30.67
CA GLU A 425 9.10 8.98 29.52
C GLU A 425 7.66 8.49 29.27
N PHE A 426 6.68 9.29 29.66
CA PHE A 426 5.26 8.99 29.50
C PHE A 426 4.73 9.58 28.20
N GLY A 427 3.66 8.98 27.68
CA GLY A 427 2.90 9.54 26.58
C GLY A 427 1.93 10.61 27.09
N CYS A 428 1.79 11.70 26.34
CA CYS A 428 0.90 12.80 26.70
C CYS A 428 0.10 13.26 25.48
N CYS A 429 -1.19 13.49 25.65
CA CYS A 429 -2.03 14.06 24.62
C CYS A 429 -3.17 14.90 25.21
N MET A 430 -3.73 15.80 24.40
CA MET A 430 -4.86 16.65 24.77
C MET A 430 -6.12 16.17 24.03
N LEU A 431 -7.20 15.97 24.77
CA LEU A 431 -8.52 15.58 24.27
C LEU A 431 -9.60 16.37 25.02
N ASP A 432 -10.45 17.09 24.30
CA ASP A 432 -11.61 17.83 24.85
C ASP A 432 -11.27 18.68 26.10
N ASP A 433 -10.24 19.54 26.00
CA ASP A 433 -9.73 20.39 27.10
C ASP A 433 -9.20 19.62 28.35
N VAL A 434 -8.93 18.33 28.20
CA VAL A 434 -8.29 17.49 29.22
C VAL A 434 -6.96 16.96 28.71
N ILE A 435 -5.91 17.05 29.53
CA ILE A 435 -4.60 16.46 29.21
C ILE A 435 -4.54 15.06 29.83
N TYR A 436 -4.25 14.05 29.03
CA TYR A 436 -4.04 12.68 29.48
C TYR A 436 -2.55 12.36 29.49
N VAL A 437 -2.09 11.71 30.57
CA VAL A 437 -0.75 11.14 30.68
C VAL A 437 -0.85 9.63 30.86
N VAL A 438 -0.09 8.89 30.06
CA VAL A 438 -0.19 7.42 29.96
C VAL A 438 1.16 6.80 30.24
N GLY A 439 1.21 5.90 31.23
CA GLY A 439 2.41 5.14 31.57
C GLY A 439 3.57 6.02 32.02
N GLY A 440 4.78 5.64 31.64
CA GLY A 440 6.05 6.29 32.00
C GLY A 440 6.86 5.51 33.02
N TYR A 441 7.97 6.11 33.42
CA TYR A 441 8.88 5.58 34.42
C TYR A 441 8.96 6.52 35.62
N ASN A 442 8.84 5.96 36.82
CA ASN A 442 9.04 6.70 38.05
C ASN A 442 10.47 6.46 38.55
N TRP A 443 11.35 7.42 38.31
CA TRP A 443 12.76 7.36 38.73
C TRP A 443 12.94 7.34 40.25
N ASN A 444 11.94 7.77 41.03
CA ASN A 444 12.01 7.77 42.48
C ASN A 444 11.80 6.35 43.06
N THR A 445 10.94 5.54 42.43
CA THR A 445 10.62 4.18 42.89
C THR A 445 11.30 3.09 42.05
N GLY A 446 11.77 3.43 40.84
CA GLY A 446 12.32 2.49 39.88
C GLY A 446 11.26 1.69 39.11
N GLU A 447 9.98 2.08 39.21
CA GLU A 447 8.86 1.34 38.65
C GLU A 447 8.42 1.86 37.28
N ARG A 448 8.04 0.94 36.40
CA ARG A 448 7.33 1.27 35.16
C ARG A 448 5.84 1.37 35.44
N LEU A 449 5.23 2.47 35.03
CA LEU A 449 3.85 2.79 35.36
C LEU A 449 2.88 2.20 34.34
N THR A 450 1.76 1.69 34.84
CA THR A 450 0.56 1.36 34.08
C THR A 450 -0.54 2.42 34.23
N SER A 451 -0.35 3.43 35.06
CA SER A 451 -1.40 4.39 35.39
C SER A 451 -1.62 5.40 34.28
N VAL A 452 -2.90 5.68 34.03
CA VAL A 452 -3.39 6.77 33.21
C VAL A 452 -4.00 7.82 34.12
N GLU A 453 -3.48 9.04 34.04
CA GLU A 453 -3.98 10.19 34.79
C GLU A 453 -4.44 11.27 33.80
N SER A 454 -5.40 12.09 34.21
CA SER A 454 -5.90 13.21 33.43
C SER A 454 -5.89 14.50 34.23
N LEU A 455 -5.50 15.59 33.59
CA LEU A 455 -5.54 16.95 34.11
C LEU A 455 -6.68 17.71 33.43
N ASP A 456 -7.67 18.11 34.21
CA ASP A 456 -8.70 19.03 33.78
C ASP A 456 -8.13 20.45 33.72
N LEU A 457 -8.18 21.10 32.56
CA LEU A 457 -7.58 22.42 32.34
C LEU A 457 -8.39 23.59 32.92
N ASP A 458 -9.65 23.38 33.30
CA ASP A 458 -10.49 24.40 33.92
C ASP A 458 -10.32 24.40 35.44
N THR A 459 -10.21 23.21 36.04
CA THR A 459 -9.99 23.09 37.49
C THR A 459 -8.52 22.99 37.90
N MET A 460 -7.63 22.62 36.96
CA MET A 460 -6.21 22.28 37.21
C MET A 460 -6.02 21.16 38.22
N ILE A 461 -6.96 20.22 38.27
CA ILE A 461 -6.93 19.06 39.16
C ILE A 461 -6.62 17.80 38.37
N TRP A 462 -5.72 16.98 38.91
CA TRP A 462 -5.42 15.67 38.38
C TRP A 462 -6.37 14.60 38.92
N THR A 463 -6.80 13.69 38.05
CA THR A 463 -7.63 12.53 38.39
C THR A 463 -7.05 11.25 37.81
N SER A 464 -7.09 10.16 38.57
CA SER A 464 -6.75 8.82 38.05
C SER A 464 -7.89 8.31 37.19
N VAL A 465 -7.59 7.80 35.99
CA VAL A 465 -8.58 7.37 35.01
C VAL A 465 -8.68 5.85 34.96
N THR A 466 -7.58 5.17 34.65
CA THR A 466 -7.52 3.71 34.51
C THR A 466 -6.07 3.24 34.53
N ASN A 467 -5.85 1.93 34.59
CA ASN A 467 -4.55 1.32 34.33
C ASN A 467 -4.57 0.58 32.99
N ILE A 468 -3.46 0.65 32.25
CA ILE A 468 -3.21 -0.18 31.07
C ILE A 468 -2.73 -1.59 31.48
N SER A 469 -2.94 -2.57 30.62
CA SER A 469 -2.68 -3.99 30.92
C SER A 469 -1.20 -4.34 31.08
N ARG A 470 -0.30 -3.55 30.47
CA ARG A 470 1.15 -3.70 30.56
C ARG A 470 1.80 -2.34 30.77
N PRO A 471 2.89 -2.25 31.54
CA PRO A 471 3.61 -1.00 31.72
C PRO A 471 4.21 -0.53 30.39
N LEU A 472 4.10 0.77 30.10
CA LEU A 472 4.62 1.39 28.88
C LEU A 472 5.57 2.53 29.23
N THR A 473 6.71 2.60 28.54
CA THR A 473 7.74 3.63 28.69
C THR A 473 8.22 4.07 27.31
N GLY A 474 8.52 5.36 27.12
CA GLY A 474 9.00 5.90 25.85
C GLY A 474 7.93 5.98 24.76
N ILE A 475 6.65 5.98 25.14
CA ILE A 475 5.53 6.03 24.20
C ILE A 475 5.19 7.47 23.81
N ALA A 476 4.71 7.65 22.58
CA ALA A 476 4.07 8.88 22.13
C ALA A 476 2.55 8.70 22.10
N CYS A 477 1.80 9.72 22.46
CA CYS A 477 0.35 9.73 22.37
C CYS A 477 -0.11 10.83 21.42
N SER A 478 -1.09 10.52 20.58
CA SER A 478 -1.77 11.49 19.73
C SER A 478 -3.28 11.23 19.79
N THR A 479 -4.06 12.26 19.48
CA THR A 479 -5.51 12.14 19.34
C THR A 479 -5.88 12.07 17.87
N LEU A 480 -6.78 11.15 17.54
CA LEU A 480 -7.31 10.98 16.19
C LEU A 480 -8.83 11.13 16.24
N THR A 481 -9.36 12.08 15.49
CA THR A 481 -10.81 12.22 15.32
C THR A 481 -11.27 11.33 14.17
N LEU A 482 -12.05 10.29 14.50
CA LEU A 482 -12.64 9.40 13.50
C LEU A 482 -14.01 9.94 13.07
N TYR A 483 -14.15 10.24 11.78
CA TYR A 483 -15.44 10.57 11.18
C TYR A 483 -16.11 9.27 10.74
N PHE A 484 -17.18 8.88 11.44
CA PHE A 484 -18.03 7.77 11.01
C PHE A 484 -19.17 8.31 10.17
N ASP A 485 -19.48 7.63 9.07
CA ASP A 485 -20.74 7.85 8.35
C ASP A 485 -21.92 7.45 9.25
N ARG A 486 -23.10 8.04 9.05
CA ARG A 486 -24.27 7.87 9.94
C ARG A 486 -24.65 6.40 10.16
N SER A 487 -24.43 5.53 9.17
CA SER A 487 -24.70 4.09 9.26
C SER A 487 -23.73 3.33 10.18
N ASP A 488 -22.46 3.75 10.27
CA ASP A 488 -21.44 3.08 11.08
C ASP A 488 -21.44 3.52 12.54
N ARG A 489 -22.04 4.69 12.81
CA ARG A 489 -22.11 5.27 14.15
C ARG A 489 -22.93 4.42 15.12
N GLU A 490 -24.04 3.82 14.66
CA GLU A 490 -24.84 2.89 15.48
C GLU A 490 -24.09 1.59 15.79
N THR A 491 -23.37 1.05 14.80
CA THR A 491 -22.57 -0.17 14.94
C THR A 491 -21.40 0.02 15.91
N PHE A 492 -20.77 1.21 15.89
CA PHE A 492 -19.68 1.55 16.81
C PHE A 492 -20.17 1.80 18.25
N LEU A 493 -21.29 2.51 18.42
CA LEU A 493 -21.92 2.72 19.74
C LEU A 493 -22.38 1.40 20.38
N MET A 494 -22.92 0.47 19.58
CA MET A 494 -23.27 -0.90 20.00
C MET A 494 -22.05 -1.73 20.44
N ARG A 495 -20.85 -1.47 19.90
CA ARG A 495 -19.61 -2.12 20.34
C ARG A 495 -19.08 -1.52 21.64
N LYS A 496 -19.22 -0.21 21.85
CA LYS A 496 -18.82 0.47 23.10
C LYS A 496 -19.69 0.06 24.29
N SER A 497 -20.96 -0.31 24.06
CA SER A 497 -21.85 -0.85 25.10
C SER A 497 -21.61 -2.33 25.44
N ARG A 498 -20.67 -3.01 24.76
CA ARG A 498 -20.36 -4.44 24.96
C ARG A 498 -19.04 -4.70 25.71
N SER A 499 -18.33 -3.68 26.20
CA SER A 499 -17.29 -3.92 27.21
C SER A 499 -17.96 -4.23 28.56
N PRO A 500 -17.51 -5.27 29.28
CA PRO A 500 -18.21 -5.72 30.48
C PRO A 500 -18.03 -4.68 31.58
N ARG A 501 -19.11 -4.00 31.95
CA ARG A 501 -19.25 -3.50 33.32
C ARG A 501 -19.20 -4.73 34.21
N SER A 502 -18.07 -4.93 34.89
CA SER A 502 -17.99 -5.82 36.03
C SER A 502 -18.98 -5.33 37.08
N THR A 503 -20.18 -5.90 37.08
CA THR A 503 -21.07 -5.89 38.23
C THR A 503 -20.38 -6.69 39.33
N ILE A 504 -19.71 -5.95 40.21
CA ILE A 504 -19.48 -6.39 41.58
C ILE A 504 -20.84 -6.26 42.25
N THR A 505 -21.46 -7.40 42.57
CA THR A 505 -22.51 -7.51 43.58
C THR A 505 -22.24 -8.75 44.41
N ASP A 506 -22.10 -8.46 45.70
CA ASP A 506 -22.00 -9.31 46.90
C ASP A 506 -20.72 -10.11 47.17
#